data_AF-A0A2N1QX09-F1
#
_entry.id   AF-A0A2N1QX09-F1
#
_cell.length_a   1.000
_cell.length_b   1.000
_cell.length_c   1.000
_cell.angle_alpha   90.00
_cell.angle_beta   90.00
_cell.angle_gamma   90.00
#
_symmetry.space_group_name_H-M   'P 1'
#
loop_
_entity.id
_entity.type
_entity.pdbx_description
1 polymer ?
#
loop_
_entity_poly.entity_id
_entity_poly.type
_entity_poly.pdbx_seq_one_letter_code
_entity_poly.pdbx_strand_id
1 'polypeptide(L)'
;QISIKKLIYEKDFSPIDPECSCPVCLNHSRSYLRHMYRNGEILYSILATRHNLHFLSDLVRHIRLAILQDRFEDFRKDFLARYAGQADGQAED
;
A
#
# COMPACT_ATOMS: atom_id res chain seq x y z
N GLN A 1 -2.60 -1.64 -4.98
CA GLN A 1 -3.44 -1.64 -3.75
C GLN A 1 -3.80 -3.08 -3.42
N ILE A 2 -3.53 -3.54 -2.19
CA ILE A 2 -3.87 -4.92 -1.78
C ILE A 2 -5.34 -5.03 -1.36
N SER A 3 -5.95 -6.20 -1.59
CA SER A 3 -7.28 -6.52 -1.05
C SER A 3 -7.15 -7.21 0.31
N ILE A 4 -7.20 -6.45 1.40
CA ILE A 4 -6.91 -6.97 2.77
C ILE A 4 -7.83 -8.12 3.22
N LYS A 5 -9.00 -8.26 2.59
CA LYS A 5 -9.99 -9.30 2.90
C LYS A 5 -9.52 -10.71 2.52
N LYS A 6 -8.56 -10.82 1.59
CA LYS A 6 -8.07 -12.11 1.10
C LYS A 6 -7.52 -12.97 2.24
N LEU A 7 -7.74 -14.28 2.15
CA LEU A 7 -7.37 -15.23 3.20
C LEU A 7 -5.86 -15.31 3.41
N ILE A 8 -5.06 -15.09 2.37
CA ILE A 8 -3.59 -15.05 2.42
C ILE A 8 -3.05 -14.11 3.52
N TYR A 9 -3.80 -13.08 3.89
CA TYR A 9 -3.40 -12.11 4.91
C TYR A 9 -3.81 -12.49 6.34
N GLU A 10 -4.49 -13.61 6.56
CA GLU A 10 -4.97 -14.01 7.90
C GLU A 10 -3.85 -14.21 8.92
N LYS A 11 -2.71 -14.75 8.49
CA LYS A 11 -1.53 -14.96 9.32
C LYS A 11 -0.31 -14.19 8.81
N ASP A 12 -0.55 -13.15 8.01
CA ASP A 12 0.51 -12.27 7.53
C ASP A 12 0.77 -11.15 8.55
N PHE A 13 1.83 -11.33 9.35
CA PHE A 13 2.24 -10.36 10.36
C PHE A 13 3.14 -9.24 9.80
N SER A 14 3.37 -9.20 8.48
CA SER A 14 4.10 -8.11 7.84
C SER A 14 3.27 -6.82 7.78
N PRO A 15 3.91 -5.64 7.61
CA PRO A 15 3.19 -4.40 7.33
C PRO A 15 2.45 -4.45 5.99
N ILE A 16 1.54 -3.50 5.75
CA ILE A 16 0.87 -3.35 4.44
C ILE A 16 1.91 -3.23 3.32
N ASP A 17 2.86 -2.33 3.51
CA ASP A 17 3.97 -2.06 2.61
C ASP A 17 5.25 -1.84 3.46
N PRO A 18 6.29 -2.66 3.28
CA PRO A 18 7.55 -2.53 4.04
C PRO A 18 8.34 -1.26 3.71
N GLU A 19 8.08 -0.60 2.59
CA GLU A 19 8.74 0.66 2.21
C GLU A 19 7.96 1.90 2.69
N CYS A 20 6.75 1.72 3.23
CA CYS A 20 5.90 2.82 3.67
C CYS A 20 6.22 3.25 5.10
N SER A 21 6.55 4.54 5.27
CA SER A 21 6.86 5.15 6.57
C SER A 21 5.64 5.66 7.35
N CYS A 22 4.41 5.39 6.87
CA CYS A 22 3.22 5.88 7.56
C CYS A 22 3.03 5.16 8.91
N PRO A 23 2.51 5.82 9.95
CA PRO A 23 2.33 5.15 11.25
C PRO A 23 1.34 3.97 11.26
N VAL A 24 0.64 3.69 10.16
CA VAL A 24 -0.12 2.44 10.04
C VAL A 24 0.82 1.28 9.71
N CYS A 25 1.71 1.44 8.71
CA CYS A 25 2.67 0.42 8.33
C CYS A 25 3.72 0.16 9.42
N LEU A 26 4.04 1.17 10.24
CA LEU A 26 4.98 0.99 11.35
C LEU A 26 4.41 0.22 12.55
N ASN A 27 3.09 0.22 12.74
CA ASN A 27 2.47 -0.26 13.99
C ASN A 27 1.45 -1.40 13.80
N HIS A 28 1.00 -1.67 12.57
CA HIS A 28 -0.06 -2.64 12.31
C HIS A 28 0.32 -3.62 11.20
N SER A 29 0.04 -4.89 11.43
CA SER A 29 0.21 -5.94 10.43
C SER A 29 -1.01 -6.06 9.50
N ARG A 30 -0.81 -6.72 8.36
CA ARG A 30 -1.90 -7.11 7.45
C ARG A 30 -2.93 -8.01 8.14
N SER A 31 -2.49 -8.95 8.98
CA SER A 31 -3.37 -9.83 9.77
C SER A 31 -4.28 -9.05 10.72
N TYR A 32 -3.76 -8.05 11.41
CA TYR A 32 -4.53 -7.22 12.33
C TYR A 32 -5.55 -6.35 11.58
N LEU A 33 -5.16 -5.75 10.45
CA LEU A 33 -6.06 -4.98 9.61
C LEU A 33 -7.17 -5.85 9.00
N ARG A 34 -6.86 -7.08 8.58
CA ARG A 34 -7.84 -8.04 8.09
C ARG A 34 -8.84 -8.43 9.18
N HIS A 35 -8.36 -8.66 10.40
CA HIS A 35 -9.23 -8.96 11.55
C HIS A 35 -10.26 -7.84 11.76
N MET A 36 -9.79 -6.59 11.88
CA MET A 36 -10.67 -5.43 12.05
C MET A 36 -11.66 -5.27 10.89
N TYR A 37 -11.20 -5.47 9.64
CA TYR A 37 -12.07 -5.46 8.47
C TYR A 37 -13.17 -6.51 8.55
N ARG A 38 -12.84 -7.76 8.92
CA ARG A 38 -13.80 -8.87 9.01
C ARG A 38 -14.82 -8.67 10.13
N ASN A 39 -14.44 -8.01 11.21
CA ASN A 39 -15.33 -7.70 12.33
C ASN A 39 -16.17 -6.44 12.12
N GLY A 40 -15.98 -5.71 11.01
CA GLY A 40 -16.71 -4.47 10.73
C GLY A 40 -16.29 -3.30 11.64
N GLU A 41 -15.06 -3.32 12.16
CA GLU A 41 -14.55 -2.27 13.03
C GLU A 41 -14.23 -0.99 12.24
N ILE A 42 -14.82 0.15 12.63
CA ILE A 42 -14.60 1.44 11.94
C ILE A 42 -13.13 1.87 11.92
N LEU A 43 -12.34 1.41 12.90
CA LEU A 43 -10.92 1.68 12.99
C LEU A 43 -10.16 1.22 11.74
N TYR A 44 -10.58 0.11 11.11
CA TYR A 44 -10.00 -0.33 9.85
C TYR A 44 -10.09 0.77 8.79
N SER A 45 -11.28 1.36 8.60
CA SER A 45 -11.49 2.39 7.58
C SER A 45 -10.65 3.64 7.81
N ILE A 46 -10.46 4.03 9.08
CA ILE A 46 -9.60 5.16 9.47
C ILE A 46 -8.13 4.86 9.13
N LEU A 47 -7.63 3.69 9.53
CA LEU A 47 -6.25 3.29 9.28
C LEU A 47 -5.97 3.08 7.78
N ALA A 48 -6.88 2.42 7.05
CA ALA A 48 -6.77 2.25 5.61
C ALA A 48 -6.72 3.60 4.88
N THR A 49 -7.60 4.53 5.25
CA THR A 49 -7.60 5.90 4.70
C THR A 49 -6.28 6.60 4.99
N ARG A 50 -5.78 6.50 6.23
CA ARG A 50 -4.51 7.13 6.63
C ARG A 50 -3.32 6.59 5.84
N HIS A 51 -3.24 5.27 5.61
CA HIS A 51 -2.21 4.68 4.76
C HIS A 51 -2.35 5.14 3.30
N ASN A 52 -3.56 5.08 2.74
CA ASN A 52 -3.81 5.43 1.35
C ASN A 52 -3.48 6.90 1.04
N LEU A 53 -3.83 7.82 1.95
CA LEU A 53 -3.51 9.25 1.80
C LEU A 53 -2.00 9.50 1.88
N HIS A 54 -1.29 8.81 2.78
CA HIS A 54 0.16 8.90 2.86
C HIS A 54 0.81 8.41 1.56
N PHE A 55 0.41 7.24 1.07
CA PHE A 55 0.90 6.69 -0.21
C PHE A 55 0.67 7.67 -1.38
N LEU A 56 -0.54 8.23 -1.50
CA LEU A 56 -0.85 9.17 -2.59
C LEU A 56 -0.02 10.45 -2.49
N SER A 57 0.10 11.01 -1.28
CA SER A 57 0.92 12.20 -1.03
C SER A 57 2.38 11.95 -1.40
N ASP A 58 2.91 10.78 -1.03
CA ASP A 58 4.28 10.39 -1.31
C ASP A 58 4.55 10.13 -2.79
N LEU A 59 3.60 9.48 -3.48
CA LEU A 59 3.63 9.28 -4.93
C LEU A 59 3.68 10.63 -5.66
N VAL A 60 2.79 11.57 -5.34
CA VAL A 60 2.77 12.89 -5.97
C VAL A 60 4.05 13.68 -5.68
N ARG A 61 4.59 13.56 -4.47
CA ARG A 61 5.90 14.14 -4.12
C ARG A 61 7.01 13.59 -5.00
N HIS A 62 7.09 12.27 -5.19
CA HIS A 62 8.06 11.64 -6.07
C HIS A 62 7.91 12.03 -7.54
N ILE A 63 6.67 12.07 -8.04
CA ILE A 63 6.35 12.57 -9.40
C ILE A 63 6.87 13.99 -9.58
N ARG A 64 6.57 14.89 -8.64
CA ARG A 64 7.03 16.28 -8.70
C ARG A 64 8.55 16.38 -8.73
N LEU A 65 9.25 15.61 -7.90
CA LEU A 65 10.71 15.57 -7.89
C LEU A 65 11.29 15.05 -9.21
N ALA A 66 10.69 14.02 -9.79
CA ALA A 66 11.13 13.46 -11.06
C ALA A 66 10.96 14.45 -12.23
N ILE A 67 9.86 15.22 -12.24
CA ILE A 67 9.65 16.30 -13.23
C ILE A 67 10.70 17.39 -13.08
N LEU A 68 10.98 17.85 -11.85
CA LEU A 68 11.99 18.88 -11.58
C LEU A 68 13.41 18.44 -11.93
N GLN A 69 13.66 17.13 -12.00
CA GLN A 69 14.95 16.52 -12.31
C GLN A 69 15.01 15.97 -13.75
N ASP A 70 14.03 16.31 -14.60
CA ASP A 70 13.91 15.88 -16.00
C ASP A 70 14.02 14.35 -16.20
N ARG A 71 13.52 13.58 -15.22
CA ARG A 71 13.58 12.11 -15.19
C ARG A 71 12.22 11.46 -14.96
N PHE A 72 11.14 12.15 -15.35
CA PHE A 72 9.78 11.67 -15.14
C PHE A 72 9.51 10.35 -15.89
N GLU A 73 10.02 10.20 -17.12
CA GLU A 73 9.81 8.98 -17.89
C GLU A 73 10.47 7.75 -17.26
N ASP A 74 11.69 7.90 -16.74
CA ASP A 74 12.38 6.84 -16.00
C ASP A 74 11.61 6.48 -14.73
N PHE A 75 11.21 7.48 -13.95
CA PHE A 75 10.38 7.28 -12.75
C PHE A 75 9.08 6.54 -13.08
N ARG A 76 8.38 6.93 -14.15
CA ARG A 76 7.12 6.31 -14.58
C ARG A 76 7.33 4.85 -14.93
N LYS A 77 8.37 4.54 -15.72
CA LYS A 77 8.70 3.19 -16.14
C LYS A 77 9.00 2.29 -14.94
N ASP A 78 9.87 2.75 -14.05
CA ASP A 78 10.27 2.00 -12.85
C ASP A 78 9.09 1.81 -11.89
N PHE A 79 8.32 2.86 -11.65
CA PHE A 79 7.14 2.80 -10.78
C PHE A 79 6.11 1.80 -11.32
N LEU A 80 5.75 1.88 -12.61
CA LEU A 80 4.76 0.98 -13.19
C LEU A 80 5.24 -0.46 -13.25
N ALA A 81 6.53 -0.71 -13.54
CA ALA A 81 7.09 -2.06 -13.51
C ALA A 81 6.96 -2.69 -12.11
N ARG A 82 7.28 -1.93 -11.06
CA ARG A 82 7.14 -2.39 -9.66
C ARG A 82 5.67 -2.53 -9.25
N TYR A 83 4.81 -1.58 -9.64
CA TYR A 83 3.41 -1.55 -9.24
C TYR A 83 2.56 -2.63 -9.95
N ALA A 84 2.85 -2.92 -11.22
CA ALA A 84 2.21 -4.00 -11.98
C ALA A 84 2.67 -5.38 -11.49
N GLY A 85 3.96 -5.57 -11.19
CA GLY A 85 4.46 -6.82 -10.59
C GLY A 85 3.83 -7.14 -9.23
N GLN A 86 3.34 -6.14 -8.49
CA GLN A 86 2.55 -6.32 -7.27
C GLN A 86 1.06 -6.63 -7.52
N ALA A 87 0.54 -6.40 -8.73
CA ALA A 87 -0.84 -6.63 -9.13
C ALA A 87 -1.07 -8.08 -9.62
N ASP A 88 -0.09 -8.70 -10.29
CA ASP A 88 -0.24 -10.03 -10.89
C ASP A 88 -0.22 -11.19 -9.87
N GLY A 89 0.35 -10.99 -8.68
CA GLY A 89 0.24 -11.95 -7.56
C GLY A 89 -1.14 -12.04 -6.91
N GLN A 90 -2.19 -11.52 -7.56
CA GLN A 90 -3.53 -11.36 -6.99
C GLN A 90 -4.68 -11.81 -7.91
N ALA A 91 -4.39 -12.43 -9.07
CA ALA A 91 -5.40 -12.86 -10.04
C ALA A 91 -5.85 -14.34 -9.96
N GLU A 92 -5.26 -15.15 -9.08
CA GLU A 92 -5.73 -16.51 -8.80
C GLU A 92 -6.34 -16.58 -7.39
N ASP A 93 -7.68 -16.52 -7.37
CA ASP A 93 -8.65 -17.09 -6.40
C ASP A 93 -9.96 -16.28 -6.36
#